data_AF-A0A061A2U5-F1
#
_entry.id   AF-A0A061A2U5-F1
#
_cell.length_a   1.000
_cell.length_b   1.000
_cell.length_c   1.000
_cell.angle_alpha   90.00
_cell.angle_beta   90.00
_cell.angle_gamma   90.00
#
_symmetry.space_group_name_H-M   'P 1'
#
loop_
_entity.id
_entity.type
_entity.pdbx_description
1 polymer ?
#
loop_
_entity_poly.entity_id
_entity_poly.type
_entity_poly.pdbx_seq_one_letter_code
_entity_poly.pdbx_strand_id
1 'polypeptide(L)'
;MGDAAPAIATAWLGTIEALAHAAAGNRPAAGSALDQAVRSTDAVQDEQPPPWPWVFTFTHTKVAATRLTCGARLGLPGWVAASQDAAAAALTTSHEKQRALLTLDLAAAQLATGRLDGAFALAGRALETGARYRSGRIIERARGLRRSYTSTTPSRVVREFDDRLHGIYL
;
A
#
# COMPACT_ATOMS: atom_id res chain seq x y z
N MET A 1 -35.46 -11.00 -6.23
CA MET A 1 -34.85 -10.09 -5.24
C MET A 1 -33.34 -10.26 -5.37
N GLY A 2 -32.66 -9.20 -5.84
CA GLY A 2 -31.21 -9.19 -6.07
C GLY A 2 -30.79 -8.20 -7.15
N ASP A 3 -31.32 -6.96 -7.14
CA ASP A 3 -30.99 -5.92 -8.14
C ASP A 3 -29.75 -5.10 -7.77
N ALA A 4 -29.22 -5.25 -6.56
CA ALA A 4 -28.01 -4.56 -6.10
C ALA A 4 -26.90 -5.56 -5.76
N ALA A 5 -25.66 -5.24 -6.16
CA ALA A 5 -24.49 -6.02 -5.77
C ALA A 5 -24.29 -5.96 -4.25
N PRO A 6 -23.85 -7.07 -3.59
CA PRO A 6 -23.60 -7.09 -2.15
C PRO A 6 -22.63 -5.98 -1.71
N ALA A 7 -22.85 -5.37 -0.55
CA ALA A 7 -22.02 -4.26 -0.08
C ALA A 7 -20.54 -4.62 0.01
N ILE A 8 -20.22 -5.88 0.36
CA ILE A 8 -18.85 -6.39 0.40
C ILE A 8 -18.15 -6.37 -0.97
N ALA A 9 -18.89 -6.68 -2.04
CA ALA A 9 -18.37 -6.65 -3.40
C ALA A 9 -18.13 -5.20 -3.85
N THR A 10 -19.07 -4.31 -3.56
CA THR A 10 -18.96 -2.88 -3.84
C THR A 10 -17.78 -2.24 -3.08
N ALA A 11 -17.60 -2.59 -1.80
CA ALA A 11 -16.49 -2.12 -0.98
C ALA A 11 -15.13 -2.57 -1.55
N TRP A 12 -15.01 -3.85 -1.89
CA TRP A 12 -13.78 -4.39 -2.48
C TRP A 12 -13.48 -3.77 -3.84
N LEU A 13 -14.45 -3.72 -4.75
CA LEU A 13 -14.27 -3.12 -6.08
C LEU A 13 -13.91 -1.62 -6.00
N GLY A 14 -14.53 -0.87 -5.08
CA GLY A 14 -14.19 0.53 -4.84
C GLY A 14 -12.73 0.74 -4.43
N THR A 15 -12.13 -0.19 -3.66
CA THR A 15 -10.69 -0.12 -3.36
C THR A 15 -9.81 -0.41 -4.58
N ILE A 16 -10.24 -1.30 -5.48
CA ILE A 16 -9.52 -1.56 -6.74
C ILE A 16 -9.59 -0.35 -7.67
N GLU A 17 -10.77 0.27 -7.79
CA GLU A 17 -10.98 1.50 -8.55
C GLU A 17 -10.12 2.66 -8.01
N ALA A 18 -10.09 2.83 -6.69
CA ALA A 18 -9.22 3.82 -6.04
C ALA A 18 -7.74 3.61 -6.39
N LEU A 19 -7.27 2.35 -6.38
CA LEU A 19 -5.89 2.02 -6.74
C LEU A 19 -5.59 2.29 -8.21
N ALA A 20 -6.55 2.06 -9.10
CA ALA A 20 -6.44 2.35 -10.53
C ALA A 20 -6.35 3.87 -10.77
N HIS A 21 -7.25 4.66 -10.16
CA HIS A 21 -7.20 6.12 -10.23
C HIS A 21 -5.91 6.69 -9.64
N ALA A 22 -5.44 6.16 -8.50
CA ALA A 22 -4.18 6.57 -7.90
C ALA A 22 -2.98 6.24 -8.81
N ALA A 23 -2.99 5.08 -9.48
CA ALA A 23 -1.96 4.74 -10.46
C ALA A 23 -1.97 5.66 -11.69
N ALA A 24 -3.14 6.17 -12.07
CA ALA A 24 -3.30 7.14 -13.15
C ALA A 24 -3.07 8.61 -12.72
N GLY A 25 -2.72 8.87 -11.45
CA GLY A 25 -2.54 10.23 -10.93
C GLY A 25 -3.83 11.01 -10.67
N ASN A 26 -5.01 10.38 -10.81
CA ASN A 26 -6.30 11.04 -10.62
C ASN A 26 -6.70 11.06 -9.13
N ARG A 27 -6.17 12.05 -8.40
CA ARG A 27 -6.44 12.23 -6.97
C ARG A 27 -7.93 12.37 -6.63
N PRO A 28 -8.73 13.23 -7.30
CA PRO A 28 -10.15 13.38 -6.96
C PRO A 28 -10.93 12.06 -7.10
N ALA A 29 -10.74 11.34 -8.21
CA ALA A 29 -11.44 10.07 -8.43
C ALA A 29 -10.98 8.99 -7.45
N ALA A 30 -9.69 8.93 -7.12
CA ALA A 30 -9.18 8.02 -6.10
C ALA A 30 -9.81 8.29 -4.72
N GLY A 31 -9.98 9.56 -4.35
CA GLY A 31 -10.65 9.96 -3.11
C GLY A 31 -12.11 9.55 -3.09
N SER A 32 -12.86 9.86 -4.17
CA SER A 32 -14.27 9.49 -4.29
C SER A 32 -14.50 7.98 -4.19
N ALA A 33 -13.68 7.18 -4.87
CA ALA A 33 -13.74 5.72 -4.81
C ALA A 33 -13.42 5.17 -3.40
N LEU A 34 -12.44 5.76 -2.69
CA LEU A 34 -12.14 5.40 -1.31
C LEU A 34 -13.32 5.72 -0.37
N ASP A 35 -13.93 6.89 -0.52
CA ASP A 35 -15.06 7.29 0.32
C ASP A 35 -16.29 6.39 0.07
N GLN A 36 -16.51 5.96 -1.18
CA GLN A 36 -17.52 4.95 -1.51
C GLN A 36 -17.18 3.59 -0.90
N ALA A 37 -15.91 3.18 -0.92
CA ALA A 37 -15.48 1.92 -0.30
C ALA A 37 -15.68 1.93 1.22
N VAL A 38 -15.45 3.07 1.89
CA VAL A 38 -15.75 3.24 3.33
C VAL A 38 -17.23 3.04 3.59
N ARG A 39 -18.11 3.80 2.91
CA ARG A 39 -19.57 3.69 3.09
C ARG A 39 -20.09 2.28 2.84
N SER A 40 -19.54 1.61 1.82
CA SER A 40 -19.94 0.24 1.49
C SER A 40 -19.43 -0.75 2.55
N THR A 41 -18.29 -0.49 3.18
CA THR A 41 -17.77 -1.32 4.27
C THR A 41 -18.60 -1.15 5.55
N ASP A 42 -19.08 0.06 5.84
CA ASP A 42 -20.02 0.31 6.96
C ASP A 42 -21.28 -0.56 6.78
N ALA A 43 -21.83 -0.60 5.55
CA ALA A 43 -23.01 -1.39 5.23
C ALA A 43 -22.81 -2.92 5.28
N VAL A 44 -21.56 -3.43 5.21
CA VAL A 44 -21.29 -4.87 5.35
C VAL A 44 -21.62 -5.36 6.76
N GLN A 45 -21.53 -4.51 7.79
CA GLN A 45 -21.86 -4.89 9.16
C GLN A 45 -23.37 -5.10 9.36
N ASP A 46 -24.19 -4.41 8.57
CA ASP A 46 -25.64 -4.47 8.60
C ASP A 46 -26.19 -5.59 7.70
N GLU A 47 -25.38 -6.11 6.77
CA GLU A 47 -25.75 -7.23 5.90
C GLU A 47 -25.50 -8.59 6.59
N GLN A 48 -26.38 -9.56 6.30
CA GLN A 48 -26.19 -10.96 6.70
C GLN A 48 -24.84 -11.49 6.20
N PRO A 49 -24.19 -12.44 6.90
CA PRO A 49 -22.89 -12.97 6.49
C PRO A 49 -22.92 -13.35 5.01
N PRO A 50 -21.84 -13.05 4.26
CA PRO A 50 -21.85 -13.18 2.81
C PRO A 50 -22.30 -14.60 2.43
N PRO A 51 -23.08 -14.74 1.34
CA PRO A 51 -23.64 -16.05 0.94
C PRO A 51 -22.56 -17.08 0.59
N TRP A 52 -21.29 -16.66 0.53
CA TRP A 52 -20.14 -17.48 0.20
C TRP A 52 -19.17 -17.56 1.39
N PRO A 53 -19.09 -18.70 2.10
CA PRO A 53 -18.27 -18.84 3.31
C PRO A 53 -16.75 -18.79 3.03
N TRP A 54 -16.33 -18.91 1.77
CA TRP A 54 -14.93 -18.76 1.35
C TRP A 54 -14.56 -17.32 0.97
N VAL A 55 -15.51 -16.39 0.91
CA VAL A 55 -15.20 -14.97 0.66
C VAL A 55 -14.62 -14.37 1.93
N PHE A 56 -13.36 -13.97 1.84
CA PHE A 56 -12.66 -13.33 2.94
C PHE A 56 -13.41 -12.11 3.45
N THR A 57 -13.48 -11.95 4.77
CA THR A 57 -14.02 -10.75 5.40
C THR A 57 -13.35 -9.50 4.83
N PHE A 58 -14.16 -8.49 4.48
CA PHE A 58 -13.67 -7.18 4.08
C PHE A 58 -13.87 -6.21 5.23
N THR A 59 -12.85 -5.45 5.57
CA THR A 59 -12.83 -4.65 6.81
C THR A 59 -12.29 -3.25 6.54
N HIS A 60 -12.56 -2.32 7.44
CA HIS A 60 -12.01 -0.96 7.38
C HIS A 60 -10.47 -0.95 7.34
N THR A 61 -9.81 -1.92 7.96
CA THR A 61 -8.34 -2.08 7.85
C THR A 61 -7.88 -2.26 6.40
N LYS A 62 -8.64 -2.98 5.56
CA LYS A 62 -8.31 -3.15 4.14
C LYS A 62 -8.52 -1.85 3.35
N VAL A 63 -9.56 -1.08 3.67
CA VAL A 63 -9.79 0.25 3.09
C VAL A 63 -8.67 1.22 3.50
N ALA A 64 -8.28 1.23 4.77
CA ALA A 64 -7.19 2.07 5.28
C ALA A 64 -5.84 1.72 4.64
N ALA A 65 -5.51 0.43 4.52
CA ALA A 65 -4.32 -0.03 3.80
C ALA A 65 -4.34 0.40 2.32
N THR A 66 -5.51 0.37 1.68
CA THR A 66 -5.67 0.87 0.30
C THR A 66 -5.45 2.37 0.23
N ARG A 67 -6.03 3.16 1.14
CA ARG A 67 -5.83 4.61 1.21
C ARG A 67 -4.36 4.97 1.41
N LEU A 68 -3.65 4.20 2.24
CA LEU A 68 -2.21 4.31 2.43
C LEU A 68 -1.48 4.09 1.08
N THR A 69 -1.75 3.00 0.38
CA THR A 69 -1.13 2.74 -0.93
C THR A 69 -1.48 3.82 -1.97
N CYS A 70 -2.72 4.29 -2.02
CA CYS A 70 -3.12 5.39 -2.91
C CYS A 70 -2.36 6.67 -2.57
N GLY A 71 -2.23 7.01 -1.28
CA GLY A 71 -1.48 8.15 -0.81
C GLY A 71 -0.01 8.10 -1.24
N ALA A 72 0.64 6.94 -1.11
CA ALA A 72 2.01 6.76 -1.56
C ALA A 72 2.18 6.94 -3.07
N ARG A 73 1.26 6.37 -3.89
CA ARG A 73 1.29 6.52 -5.36
C ARG A 73 1.07 7.96 -5.82
N LEU A 74 0.19 8.69 -5.14
CA LEU A 74 -0.17 10.06 -5.47
C LEU A 74 0.80 11.10 -4.88
N GLY A 75 1.82 10.68 -4.11
CA GLY A 75 2.71 11.62 -3.42
C GLY A 75 2.01 12.44 -2.33
N LEU A 76 1.00 11.85 -1.66
CA LEU A 76 0.20 12.47 -0.60
C LEU A 76 0.57 11.89 0.77
N PRO A 77 1.68 12.30 1.39
CA PRO A 77 2.11 11.76 2.69
C PRO A 77 1.09 12.00 3.80
N GLY A 78 0.25 13.03 3.69
CA GLY A 78 -0.87 13.25 4.62
C GLY A 78 -1.91 12.12 4.60
N TRP A 79 -2.20 11.53 3.44
CA TRP A 79 -3.10 10.37 3.35
C TRP A 79 -2.49 9.13 3.99
N VAL A 80 -1.18 8.95 3.82
CA VAL A 80 -0.43 7.85 4.43
C VAL A 80 -0.44 7.98 5.95
N ALA A 81 -0.10 9.16 6.48
CA ALA A 81 -0.10 9.42 7.91
C ALA A 81 -1.48 9.21 8.55
N ALA A 82 -2.53 9.77 7.94
CA ALA A 82 -3.90 9.65 8.45
C ALA A 82 -4.44 8.21 8.43
N SER A 83 -3.88 7.33 7.60
CA SER A 83 -4.35 5.94 7.45
C SER A 83 -3.52 4.94 8.25
N GLN A 84 -2.38 5.35 8.83
CA GLN A 84 -1.39 4.44 9.39
C GLN A 84 -1.95 3.62 10.56
N ASP A 85 -2.64 4.27 11.50
CA ASP A 85 -3.20 3.61 12.68
C ASP A 85 -4.32 2.64 12.31
N ALA A 86 -5.24 3.07 11.43
CA ALA A 86 -6.31 2.21 10.92
C ALA A 86 -5.79 1.04 10.07
N ALA A 87 -4.60 1.19 9.45
CA ALA A 87 -3.91 0.15 8.71
C ALA A 87 -2.94 -0.68 9.56
N ALA A 88 -2.82 -0.44 10.87
CA ALA A 88 -1.80 -1.07 11.72
C ALA A 88 -1.85 -2.61 11.67
N ALA A 89 -3.05 -3.21 11.71
CA ALA A 89 -3.21 -4.66 11.59
C ALA A 89 -2.74 -5.22 10.22
N ALA A 90 -2.85 -4.43 9.14
CA ALA A 90 -2.29 -4.80 7.84
C ALA A 90 -0.76 -4.63 7.78
N LEU A 91 -0.19 -3.73 8.59
CA LEU A 91 1.25 -3.53 8.73
C LEU A 91 1.92 -4.58 9.63
N THR A 92 1.15 -5.27 10.49
CA THR A 92 1.65 -6.34 11.37
C THR A 92 1.20 -7.74 10.96
N THR A 93 0.39 -7.87 9.90
CA THR A 93 -0.10 -9.16 9.36
C THR A 93 1.02 -10.18 9.12
N SER A 94 0.76 -11.47 9.35
CA SER A 94 1.69 -12.57 9.02
C SER A 94 1.92 -12.75 7.50
N HIS A 95 1.11 -12.11 6.66
CA HIS A 95 1.30 -12.11 5.20
C HIS A 95 2.51 -11.24 4.78
N GLU A 96 3.71 -11.81 4.82
CA GLU A 96 4.98 -11.08 4.66
C GLU A 96 5.07 -10.26 3.36
N LYS A 97 4.59 -10.81 2.23
CA LYS A 97 4.59 -10.09 0.93
C LYS A 97 3.70 -8.84 0.96
N GLN A 98 2.51 -8.95 1.55
CA GLN A 98 1.58 -7.82 1.66
C GLN A 98 2.16 -6.74 2.58
N ARG A 99 2.70 -7.16 3.73
CA ARG A 99 3.36 -6.27 4.69
C ARG A 99 4.55 -5.52 4.08
N ALA A 100 5.38 -6.20 3.28
CA ALA A 100 6.51 -5.58 2.58
C ALA A 100 6.07 -4.52 1.56
N LEU A 101 4.97 -4.75 0.83
CA LEU A 101 4.42 -3.75 -0.10
C LEU A 101 3.93 -2.50 0.64
N LEU A 102 3.19 -2.66 1.74
CA LEU A 102 2.75 -1.52 2.57
C LEU A 102 3.93 -0.80 3.23
N THR A 103 4.98 -1.54 3.60
CA THR A 103 6.22 -0.96 4.14
C THR A 103 6.94 -0.09 3.11
N LEU A 104 6.93 -0.47 1.82
CA LEU A 104 7.45 0.36 0.74
C LEU A 104 6.60 1.61 0.51
N ASP A 105 5.28 1.52 0.66
CA ASP A 105 4.40 2.68 0.56
C ASP A 105 4.66 3.67 1.73
N LEU A 106 4.90 3.18 2.95
CA LEU A 106 5.36 4.01 4.08
C LEU A 106 6.73 4.64 3.82
N ALA A 107 7.67 3.87 3.29
CA ALA A 107 9.00 4.35 2.94
C ALA A 107 8.92 5.50 1.92
N ALA A 108 8.07 5.36 0.90
CA ALA A 108 7.85 6.41 -0.11
C ALA A 108 7.29 7.70 0.52
N ALA A 109 6.36 7.59 1.46
CA ALA A 109 5.83 8.76 2.18
C ALA A 109 6.88 9.42 3.10
N GLN A 110 7.71 8.62 3.78
CA GLN A 110 8.83 9.16 4.56
C GLN A 110 9.84 9.89 3.68
N LEU A 111 10.17 9.34 2.52
CA LEU A 111 11.05 9.98 1.56
C LEU A 111 10.47 11.31 1.07
N ALA A 112 9.18 11.34 0.72
CA ALA A 112 8.46 12.55 0.30
C ALA A 112 8.39 13.65 1.38
N THR A 113 8.60 13.30 2.65
CA THR A 113 8.64 14.24 3.78
C THR A 113 10.07 14.53 4.26
N GLY A 114 11.08 14.13 3.49
CA GLY A 114 12.49 14.39 3.79
C GLY A 114 13.12 13.47 4.84
N ARG A 115 12.40 12.45 5.32
CA ARG A 115 12.91 11.47 6.29
C ARG A 115 13.71 10.36 5.60
N LEU A 116 14.85 10.74 5.03
CA LEU A 116 15.67 9.89 4.17
C LEU A 116 16.09 8.56 4.85
N ASP A 117 16.66 8.64 6.05
CA ASP A 117 17.20 7.47 6.74
C ASP A 117 16.11 6.45 7.08
N GLY A 118 14.97 6.92 7.59
CA GLY A 118 13.82 6.06 7.87
C GLY A 118 13.25 5.41 6.61
N ALA A 119 13.15 6.17 5.52
CA ALA A 119 12.64 5.67 4.25
C ALA A 119 13.49 4.52 3.70
N PHE A 120 14.81 4.71 3.61
CA PHE A 120 15.70 3.68 3.09
C PHE A 120 15.87 2.49 4.03
N ALA A 121 15.78 2.68 5.36
CA ALA A 121 15.72 1.57 6.32
C ALA A 121 14.45 0.71 6.15
N LEU A 122 13.28 1.34 5.96
CA LEU A 122 12.03 0.62 5.66
C LEU A 122 12.11 -0.11 4.32
N ALA A 123 12.59 0.57 3.27
CA ALA A 123 12.74 0.01 1.95
C ALA A 123 13.70 -1.19 1.94
N GLY A 124 14.82 -1.12 2.68
CA GLY A 124 15.77 -2.21 2.82
C GLY A 124 15.16 -3.48 3.42
N ARG A 125 14.36 -3.34 4.49
CA ARG A 125 13.65 -4.49 5.11
C ARG A 125 12.62 -5.12 4.16
N ALA A 126 11.89 -4.29 3.42
CA ALA A 126 10.97 -4.79 2.41
C ALA A 126 11.69 -5.48 1.25
N LEU A 127 12.85 -4.97 0.84
CA LEU A 127 13.70 -5.55 -0.20
C LEU A 127 14.23 -6.94 0.19
N GLU A 128 14.63 -7.13 1.45
CA GLU A 128 15.01 -8.46 1.98
C GLU A 128 13.86 -9.47 1.83
N THR A 129 12.62 -9.06 2.12
CA THR A 129 11.43 -9.90 1.87
C THR A 129 11.26 -10.17 0.38
N GLY A 130 11.49 -9.16 -0.47
CA GLY A 130 11.47 -9.28 -1.93
C GLY A 130 12.46 -10.34 -2.43
N ALA A 131 13.71 -10.31 -1.95
CA ALA A 131 14.76 -11.26 -2.28
C ALA A 131 14.41 -12.68 -1.78
N ARG A 132 14.07 -12.83 -0.49
CA ARG A 132 13.71 -14.12 0.13
C ARG A 132 12.62 -14.85 -0.64
N TYR A 133 11.58 -14.13 -1.06
CA TYR A 133 10.44 -14.70 -1.77
C TYR A 133 10.52 -14.60 -3.30
N ARG A 134 11.64 -14.14 -3.85
CA ARG A 134 11.82 -13.90 -5.31
C ARG A 134 10.66 -13.09 -5.91
N SER A 135 10.22 -12.07 -5.18
CA SER A 135 9.05 -11.28 -5.53
C SER A 135 9.42 -10.10 -6.42
N GLY A 136 9.30 -10.28 -7.75
CA GLY A 136 9.55 -9.22 -8.72
C GLY A 136 8.74 -7.94 -8.44
N ARG A 137 7.49 -8.08 -7.98
CA ARG A 137 6.64 -6.94 -7.61
C ARG A 137 7.21 -6.08 -6.47
N ILE A 138 7.79 -6.71 -5.44
CA ILE A 138 8.39 -5.99 -4.30
C ILE A 138 9.70 -5.32 -4.76
N ILE A 139 10.51 -6.06 -5.50
CA ILE A 139 11.79 -5.57 -6.02
C ILE A 139 11.57 -4.36 -6.94
N GLU A 140 10.60 -4.41 -7.86
CA GLU A 140 10.27 -3.28 -8.74
C GLU A 140 9.76 -2.05 -7.98
N ARG A 141 8.96 -2.24 -6.92
CA ARG A 141 8.54 -1.13 -6.05
C ARG A 141 9.73 -0.51 -5.32
N ALA A 142 10.66 -1.32 -4.82
CA ALA A 142 11.87 -0.84 -4.18
C ALA A 142 12.77 -0.06 -5.16
N ARG A 143 12.89 -0.52 -6.41
CA ARG A 143 13.55 0.24 -7.49
C ARG A 143 12.88 1.56 -7.78
N GLY A 144 11.54 1.59 -7.80
CA GLY A 144 10.76 2.81 -7.94
C GLY A 144 11.12 3.86 -6.88
N LEU A 145 11.17 3.46 -5.61
CA LEU A 145 11.57 4.33 -4.50
C LEU A 145 13.02 4.81 -4.64
N ARG A 146 13.94 3.95 -5.06
CA ARG A 146 15.33 4.37 -5.27
C ARG A 146 15.46 5.40 -6.40
N ARG A 147 14.70 5.23 -7.49
CA ARG A 147 14.66 6.17 -8.62
C ARG A 147 14.05 7.53 -8.23
N SER A 148 13.15 7.57 -7.25
CA SER A 148 12.56 8.84 -6.79
C SER A 148 13.51 9.70 -5.94
N TYR A 149 14.70 9.19 -5.60
CA TYR A 149 15.74 9.95 -4.90
C TYR A 149 17.00 10.05 -5.76
N THR A 150 17.47 11.28 -6.00
CA THR A 150 18.73 11.53 -6.72
C THR A 150 19.61 12.45 -5.88
N SER A 151 20.87 12.06 -5.72
CA SER A 151 21.90 12.87 -5.07
C SER A 151 23.25 12.52 -5.68
N THR A 152 24.11 13.52 -5.88
CA THR A 152 25.51 13.33 -6.31
C THR A 152 26.37 12.73 -5.19
N THR A 153 25.95 12.90 -3.93
CA THR A 153 26.63 12.41 -2.75
C THR A 153 25.61 11.65 -1.89
N PRO A 154 25.21 10.43 -2.28
CA PRO A 154 24.20 9.65 -1.55
C PRO A 154 24.69 9.36 -0.14
N SER A 155 23.81 9.46 0.86
CA SER A 155 24.15 9.11 2.25
C SER A 155 24.42 7.61 2.40
N ARG A 156 25.00 7.21 3.55
CA ARG A 156 25.38 5.81 3.80
C ARG A 156 24.21 4.83 3.63
N VAL A 157 23.04 5.16 4.17
CA VAL A 157 21.84 4.29 4.09
C VAL A 157 21.38 4.05 2.64
N VAL A 158 21.57 5.04 1.75
CA VAL A 158 21.23 4.91 0.33
C VAL A 158 22.22 3.98 -0.38
N ARG A 159 23.52 4.11 -0.06
CA ARG A 159 24.55 3.22 -0.60
C ARG A 159 24.36 1.77 -0.14
N GLU A 160 24.09 1.56 1.16
CA GLU A 160 23.79 0.23 1.70
C GLU A 160 22.54 -0.39 1.03
N PHE A 161 21.53 0.43 0.71
CA PHE A 161 20.38 -0.03 -0.05
C PHE A 161 20.74 -0.40 -1.50
N ASP A 162 21.59 0.41 -2.16
CA ASP A 162 22.06 0.16 -3.53
C ASP A 162 22.86 -1.15 -3.62
N ASP A 163 23.74 -1.41 -2.65
CA ASP A 163 24.51 -2.66 -2.57
C ASP A 163 23.59 -3.88 -2.48
N ARG A 164 22.55 -3.81 -1.65
CA ARG A 164 21.53 -4.88 -1.54
C ARG A 164 20.75 -5.06 -2.83
N LEU A 165 20.37 -3.97 -3.48
CA LEU A 165 19.61 -4.02 -4.73
C LEU A 165 20.43 -4.63 -5.87
N HIS A 166 21.74 -4.35 -5.90
CA HIS A 166 22.67 -4.95 -6.85
C HIS A 166 22.85 -6.45 -6.59
N GLY A 167 23.01 -6.86 -5.32
CA GLY A 167 23.19 -8.26 -4.93
C GLY A 167 21.99 -9.18 -5.24
N ILE A 168 20.82 -8.65 -5.57
CA ILE A 168 19.65 -9.45 -6.00
C ILE A 168 19.79 -9.96 -7.44
N TYR A 169 20.68 -9.37 -8.24
CA TYR A 169 20.89 -9.75 -9.63
C TYR A 169 22.05 -10.74 -9.84
N LEU A 170 22.88 -10.94 -8.82
CA LEU A 170 23.97 -11.91 -8.80
C LEU A 170 23.48 -13.24 -8.23
#